data_AF-A0AAD0PC72-F1
#
_entry.id   AF-A0AAD0PC72-F1
#
_cell.length_a   1.000
_cell.length_b   1.000
_cell.length_c   1.000
_cell.angle_alpha   90.00
_cell.angle_beta   90.00
_cell.angle_gamma   90.00
#
_symmetry.space_group_name_H-M   'P 1'
#
loop_
_entity.id
_entity.type
_entity.pdbx_description
1 polymer ?
#
loop_
_entity_poly.entity_id
_entity_poly.type
_entity_poly.pdbx_seq_one_letter_code
_entity_poly.pdbx_strand_id
1 'polypeptide(L)'
;MSGSSEKKDVLCKQVTLIIKKYREKFGEGSLDRCIEFMLDPILPVNSDETLENCILELQHAIKVEKKLEQVPKDIFDKIRF
;
A
#
# COMPACT_ATOMS: atom_id res chain seq x y z
N MET A 1 -25.24 13.73 0.88
CA MET A 1 -24.07 13.14 1.57
C MET A 1 -23.42 12.16 0.60
N SER A 2 -22.37 12.57 -0.12
CA SER A 2 -21.77 11.74 -1.19
C SER A 2 -20.23 11.74 -1.21
N GLY A 3 -19.56 12.55 -0.37
CA GLY A 3 -18.11 12.81 -0.51
C GLY A 3 -17.18 11.70 -0.02
N SER A 4 -17.65 10.77 0.82
CA SER A 4 -16.76 9.73 1.40
C SER A 4 -16.43 8.60 0.41
N SER A 5 -17.30 8.32 -0.56
CA SER A 5 -17.05 7.28 -1.58
C SER A 5 -16.08 7.78 -2.66
N GLU A 6 -16.27 9.01 -3.12
CA GLU A 6 -15.42 9.61 -4.16
C GLU A 6 -13.98 9.81 -3.70
N LYS A 7 -13.77 10.24 -2.45
CA LYS A 7 -12.43 10.41 -1.88
C LYS A 7 -11.67 9.09 -1.84
N LYS A 8 -12.33 8.02 -1.37
CA LYS A 8 -11.75 6.69 -1.28
C LYS A 8 -11.39 6.14 -2.67
N ASP A 9 -12.23 6.36 -3.68
CA ASP A 9 -11.93 5.95 -5.07
C ASP A 9 -10.70 6.68 -5.64
N VAL A 10 -10.54 7.96 -5.32
CA VAL A 10 -9.34 8.74 -5.70
C VAL A 10 -8.10 8.17 -5.02
N LEU A 11 -8.17 7.89 -3.72
CA LEU A 11 -7.06 7.31 -2.95
C LEU A 11 -6.66 5.93 -3.49
N CYS A 12 -7.63 5.05 -3.77
CA CYS A 12 -7.38 3.73 -4.36
C CYS A 12 -6.65 3.85 -5.73
N LYS A 13 -7.05 4.79 -6.58
CA LYS A 13 -6.37 5.07 -7.85
C LYS A 13 -4.94 5.57 -7.65
N GLN A 14 -4.73 6.47 -6.68
CA GLN A 14 -3.40 6.99 -6.37
C GLN A 14 -2.47 5.90 -5.81
N VAL A 15 -2.96 5.05 -4.91
CA VAL A 15 -2.20 3.92 -4.38
C VAL A 15 -1.81 2.96 -5.52
N THR A 16 -2.74 2.63 -6.41
CA THR A 16 -2.45 1.77 -7.57
C THR A 16 -1.33 2.35 -8.43
N LEU A 17 -1.35 3.67 -8.68
CA LEU A 17 -0.32 4.35 -9.46
C LEU A 17 1.05 4.35 -8.77
N ILE A 18 1.10 4.65 -7.47
CA ILE A 18 2.38 4.73 -6.75
C ILE A 18 3.02 3.35 -6.60
N ILE A 19 2.21 2.30 -6.44
CA ILE A 19 2.66 0.89 -6.42
C ILE A 19 3.30 0.51 -7.73
N LYS A 20 2.69 0.89 -8.86
CA LYS A 20 3.27 0.64 -10.17
C LYS A 20 4.66 1.30 -10.28
N LYS A 21 4.78 2.57 -9.89
CA LYS A 21 6.06 3.30 -9.89
C LYS A 21 7.09 2.65 -8.96
N TYR A 22 6.65 2.20 -7.78
CA TYR A 22 7.52 1.52 -6.83
C TYR A 22 8.04 0.18 -7.41
N ARG A 23 7.17 -0.63 -8.03
CA ARG A 23 7.56 -1.88 -8.72
C ARG A 23 8.51 -1.63 -9.88
N GLU A 24 8.27 -0.59 -10.68
CA GLU A 24 9.18 -0.19 -11.77
C GLU A 24 10.57 0.18 -11.23
N LYS A 25 10.64 0.84 -10.06
CA LYS A 25 11.92 1.25 -9.46
C LYS A 25 12.67 0.10 -8.76
N PHE A 26 11.96 -0.77 -8.05
CA PHE A 26 12.57 -1.73 -7.12
C PHE A 26 12.35 -3.21 -7.46
N GLY A 27 11.52 -3.52 -8.47
CA GLY A 27 11.15 -4.86 -8.94
C GLY A 27 9.79 -5.34 -8.42
N GLU A 28 9.13 -6.27 -9.13
CA GLU A 28 7.78 -6.74 -8.76
C GLU A 28 7.70 -7.37 -7.35
N GLY A 29 8.75 -8.10 -6.93
CA GLY A 29 8.84 -8.72 -5.61
C GLY A 29 9.32 -7.79 -4.48
N SER A 30 9.39 -6.47 -4.72
CA SER A 30 9.90 -5.50 -3.74
C SER A 30 8.83 -4.90 -2.83
N LEU A 31 7.55 -5.08 -3.16
CA LEU A 31 6.48 -4.64 -2.28
C LEU A 31 6.43 -5.52 -1.04
N ASP A 32 6.26 -4.86 0.09
CA ASP A 32 5.99 -5.54 1.33
C ASP A 32 4.59 -6.16 1.27
N ARG A 33 4.44 -7.34 1.86
CA ARG A 33 3.18 -8.08 1.98
C ARG A 33 2.15 -7.25 2.76
N CYS A 34 2.60 -6.38 3.66
CA CYS A 34 1.73 -5.44 4.37
C CYS A 34 1.04 -4.45 3.42
N ILE A 35 1.69 -4.02 2.34
CA ILE A 35 1.03 -3.17 1.34
C ILE A 35 0.02 -3.97 0.52
N GLU A 36 0.34 -5.22 0.17
CA GLU A 36 -0.63 -6.11 -0.48
C GLU A 36 -1.85 -6.37 0.43
N PHE A 37 -1.63 -6.45 1.75
CA PHE A 37 -2.68 -6.53 2.76
C PHE A 37 -3.53 -5.26 2.82
N MET A 38 -2.90 -4.09 2.89
CA MET A 38 -3.59 -2.78 2.90
C MET A 38 -4.37 -2.51 1.60
N LEU A 39 -4.22 -3.34 0.57
CA LEU A 39 -4.93 -3.23 -0.69
C LEU A 39 -5.94 -4.33 -0.90
N ASP A 40 -5.99 -5.32 -0.01
CA ASP A 40 -6.96 -6.40 -0.11
C ASP A 40 -8.35 -5.78 0.09
N PRO A 41 -9.20 -5.78 -0.96
CA PRO A 41 -10.54 -5.19 -0.87
C PRO A 41 -11.45 -5.95 0.10
N ILE A 42 -11.05 -7.13 0.56
CA ILE A 42 -11.79 -7.97 1.51
C ILE A 42 -11.56 -7.49 2.95
N LEU A 43 -10.47 -6.78 3.24
CA LEU A 43 -10.19 -6.34 4.60
C LEU A 43 -10.98 -5.08 4.95
N PRO A 44 -11.68 -5.07 6.10
CA PRO A 44 -12.51 -3.94 6.53
C PRO A 44 -11.71 -2.67 6.91
N VAL A 45 -10.38 -2.68 6.73
CA VAL A 45 -9.45 -1.69 7.27
C VAL A 45 -8.82 -0.81 6.18
N ASN A 46 -9.59 -0.45 5.14
CA ASN A 46 -9.17 0.57 4.19
C ASN A 46 -9.89 1.89 4.51
N SER A 47 -9.53 2.46 5.66
CA SER A 47 -9.84 3.85 5.95
C SER A 47 -9.06 4.75 4.99
N ASP A 48 -9.54 5.97 4.77
CA ASP A 48 -8.81 6.96 3.99
C ASP A 48 -7.39 7.18 4.53
N GLU A 49 -7.23 7.17 5.86
CA GLU A 49 -5.95 7.35 6.55
C GLU A 49 -4.94 6.22 6.21
N THR A 50 -5.39 4.96 6.17
CA THR A 50 -4.52 3.83 5.78
C THR A 50 -4.03 4.01 4.35
N LEU A 51 -4.90 4.44 3.43
CA LEU A 51 -4.53 4.66 2.04
C LEU A 51 -3.58 5.85 1.89
N GLU A 52 -3.83 6.95 2.60
CA GLU A 52 -2.97 8.13 2.61
C GLU A 52 -1.57 7.80 3.15
N ASN A 53 -1.47 7.06 4.26
CA ASN A 53 -0.20 6.61 4.83
C ASN A 53 0.57 5.69 3.88
N CYS A 54 -0.12 4.75 3.23
CA CYS A 54 0.49 3.87 2.21
C CYS A 54 1.09 4.67 1.05
N ILE A 55 0.39 5.70 0.57
CA ILE A 55 0.91 6.60 -0.48
C ILE A 55 2.19 7.29 -0.01
N LEU A 56 2.19 7.85 1.21
CA LEU A 56 3.32 8.59 1.75
C LEU A 56 4.56 7.72 1.92
N GLU A 57 4.41 6.50 2.46
CA GLU A 57 5.51 5.56 2.65
C GLU A 57 6.14 5.13 1.32
N LEU A 58 5.31 4.77 0.33
CA LEU A 58 5.78 4.39 -1.00
C LEU A 58 6.48 5.55 -1.71
N GLN A 59 5.93 6.76 -1.62
CA GLN A 59 6.57 7.98 -2.16
C GLN A 59 7.91 8.25 -1.50
N HIS A 60 7.98 8.15 -0.18
CA HIS A 60 9.20 8.36 0.58
C HIS A 60 10.28 7.34 0.16
N ALA A 61 9.93 6.05 0.11
CA ALA A 61 10.82 4.98 -0.32
C ALA A 61 11.37 5.18 -1.74
N ILE A 62 10.51 5.59 -2.69
CA ILE A 62 10.93 5.97 -4.05
C ILE A 62 11.90 7.15 -4.01
N LYS A 63 11.59 8.19 -3.23
CA LYS A 63 12.37 9.44 -3.15
C LYS A 63 13.76 9.22 -2.56
N VAL A 64 13.87 8.42 -1.50
CA VAL A 64 15.15 8.14 -0.82
C VAL A 64 15.88 6.92 -1.38
N GLU A 65 15.33 6.31 -2.42
CA GLU A 65 15.89 5.15 -3.13
C GLU A 65 16.13 3.92 -2.24
N LYS A 66 15.36 3.80 -1.16
CA LYS A 66 15.42 2.68 -0.22
C LYS A 66 14.15 1.85 -0.32
N LYS A 67 14.29 0.54 -0.49
CA LYS A 67 13.14 -0.38 -0.43
C LYS A 67 12.53 -0.35 0.98
N LEU A 68 11.21 -0.48 1.05
CA LEU A 68 10.51 -0.78 2.29
C LEU A 68 11.01 -2.11 2.85
N GLU A 69 11.10 -2.19 4.17
CA GLU A 69 11.46 -3.42 4.85
C GLU A 69 10.35 -4.45 4.64
N GLN A 70 10.71 -5.66 4.23
CA GLN A 70 9.73 -6.71 3.96
C GLN A 70 9.49 -7.52 5.23
N VAL A 71 8.22 -7.71 5.57
CA VAL A 71 7.86 -8.67 6.62
C VAL A 71 8.08 -10.09 6.07
N PRO A 72 8.86 -10.94 6.77
CA PRO A 72 9.01 -12.35 6.42
C PRO A 72 7.65 -13.06 6.28
N LYS A 73 7.55 -14.02 5.36
CA LYS A 73 6.29 -14.73 5.05
C LYS A 73 5.63 -15.32 6.28
N ASP A 74 6.43 -16.00 7.08
CA ASP A 74 6.04 -16.72 8.27
C ASP A 74 5.55 -15.79 9.39
N ILE A 75 6.10 -14.57 9.46
CA ILE A 75 5.63 -13.53 10.37
C ILE A 75 4.31 -12.97 9.87
N PHE A 76 4.23 -12.65 8.58
CA PHE A 76 3.02 -12.10 7.97
C PHE A 76 1.82 -13.05 8.07
N ASP A 77 2.03 -14.34 7.80
CA ASP A 77 0.98 -15.37 7.86
C ASP A 77 0.42 -15.54 9.30
N LYS A 78 1.20 -15.22 10.34
CA LYS A 78 0.77 -15.25 11.75
C LYS A 78 0.00 -14.01 12.20
N ILE A 79 0.14 -12.88 11.50
CA ILE A 79 -0.55 -11.62 11.85
C ILE A 79 -1.90 -11.54 11.12
N ARG A 80 -2.02 -12.24 9.98
CA ARG A 80 -3.24 -12.28 9.15
C ARG A 80 -4.41 -13.04 9.80
N PHE A 81 -4.17 -13.83 10.85
CA PHE A 81 -5.16 -14.68 11.52
C PHE A 81 -4.98 -14.74 13.04
#